data_AF-A0A8H3E9A5-F1
#
_entry.id   AF-A0A8H3E9A5-F1
#
_cell.length_a   1.000
_cell.length_b   1.000
_cell.length_c   1.000
_cell.angle_alpha   90.00
_cell.angle_beta   90.00
_cell.angle_gamma   90.00
#
_symmetry.space_group_name_H-M   'P 1'
#
loop_
_entity.id
_entity.type
_entity.pdbx_description
1 polymer ?
#
loop_
_entity_poly.entity_id
_entity_poly.type
_entity_poly.pdbx_seq_one_letter_code
_entity_poly.pdbx_strand_id
1 'polypeptide(L)'
;MNHESQVMPTPYDRYTLSRASPTNTVLTDPQGAAAYVISTPFRLGGTQTTITQGNRVIATIQWNILKSDTVTIDDRTSTIKEAFPKLKLLSTSRTYTTLSGERFKWKGTSRLCCVSVETRGTLAIYERSVFSRVRRKPYVLNILPDADYLIEVLIGGFAFRWLSSIQADLTGHSGGVYDVYSYMGHRGKESEKQKANWRHWFCEQWN
;
A
#
# COMPACT_ATOMS: atom_id res chain seq x y z
N MET A 1 18.39 24.93 37.75
CA MET A 1 18.25 23.47 37.53
C MET A 1 17.31 23.29 36.35
N ASN A 2 17.86 22.94 35.18
CA ASN A 2 17.06 22.75 33.97
C ASN A 2 16.50 21.33 34.00
N HIS A 3 15.17 21.20 34.02
CA HIS A 3 14.51 19.92 33.84
C HIS A 3 14.62 19.52 32.36
N GLU A 4 15.64 18.74 32.05
CA GLU A 4 15.73 17.99 30.79
C GLU A 4 14.58 16.98 30.79
N SER A 5 13.52 17.30 30.04
CA SER A 5 12.41 16.39 29.82
C SER A 5 12.94 15.23 28.97
N GLN A 6 13.08 14.05 29.56
CA GLN A 6 13.43 12.85 28.83
C GLN A 6 12.34 12.57 27.78
N VAL A 7 12.65 12.89 26.53
CA VAL A 7 11.87 12.45 25.38
C VAL A 7 12.07 10.94 25.29
N MET A 8 11.12 10.17 25.81
CA MET A 8 11.09 8.73 25.58
C MET A 8 11.08 8.50 24.06
N PRO A 9 12.11 7.86 23.48
CA PRO A 9 12.13 7.59 22.05
C PRO A 9 10.90 6.74 21.75
N THR A 10 10.02 7.25 20.88
CA THR A 10 8.93 6.44 20.37
C THR A 10 9.56 5.27 19.64
N PRO A 11 9.29 4.01 20.04
CA PRO A 11 10.05 2.87 19.58
C PRO A 11 9.57 2.39 18.20
N TYR A 12 9.22 3.31 17.29
CA TYR A 12 8.74 2.99 15.96
C TYR A 12 9.11 4.10 15.00
N ASP A 13 9.53 3.70 13.80
CA ASP A 13 9.64 4.61 12.68
C ASP A 13 8.23 4.90 12.14
N ARG A 14 7.79 6.14 12.38
CA ARG A 14 6.44 6.59 12.05
C ARG A 14 6.42 7.38 10.76
N TYR A 15 5.80 6.81 9.73
CA TYR A 15 5.56 7.45 8.45
C TYR A 15 4.15 8.01 8.36
N THR A 16 4.03 9.29 8.05
CA THR A 16 2.74 9.95 7.79
C THR A 16 2.49 10.05 6.30
N LEU A 17 1.32 9.61 5.85
CA LEU A 17 0.96 9.67 4.44
C LEU A 17 0.26 10.99 4.13
N SER A 18 0.70 11.65 3.06
CA SER A 18 0.11 12.90 2.56
C SER A 18 -1.35 12.77 2.11
N ARG A 19 -1.79 11.55 1.75
CA ARG A 19 -3.13 11.28 1.21
C ARG A 19 -3.69 9.97 1.73
N ALA A 20 -5.02 9.91 1.73
CA ALA A 20 -5.82 8.71 1.97
C ALA A 20 -5.77 7.69 0.84
N SER A 21 -5.14 8.03 -0.29
CA SER A 21 -5.02 7.17 -1.45
C SER A 21 -3.58 6.67 -1.58
N PRO A 22 -3.35 5.39 -1.92
CA PRO A 22 -2.01 4.86 -2.19
C PRO A 22 -1.38 5.45 -3.44
N THR A 23 -2.19 5.91 -4.40
CA THR A 23 -1.67 6.46 -5.65
C THR A 23 -1.25 7.90 -5.44
N ASN A 24 -0.04 8.25 -5.87
CA ASN A 24 0.46 9.62 -5.83
C ASN A 24 0.44 10.18 -4.39
N THR A 25 1.09 9.45 -3.48
CA THR A 25 1.22 9.80 -2.06
C THR A 25 2.69 9.87 -1.65
N VAL A 26 2.99 10.79 -0.75
CA VAL A 26 4.29 10.94 -0.08
C VAL A 26 4.18 10.38 1.34
N LEU A 27 5.16 9.55 1.72
CA LEU A 27 5.38 9.12 3.10
C LEU A 27 6.43 10.06 3.71
N THR A 28 6.01 10.76 4.75
CA THR A 28 6.83 11.71 5.50
C THR A 28 7.39 11.02 6.74
N ASP A 29 8.69 11.13 6.97
CA ASP A 29 9.36 10.57 8.16
C ASP A 29 8.98 11.31 9.46
N PRO A 30 9.42 10.84 10.64
CA PRO A 30 9.17 11.51 11.91
C PRO A 30 9.72 12.95 11.98
N GLN A 31 10.75 13.27 11.19
CA GLN A 31 11.38 14.59 11.13
C GLN A 31 10.61 15.56 10.22
N GLY A 32 9.60 15.09 9.49
CA GLY A 32 8.78 15.90 8.61
C GLY A 32 9.30 15.98 7.16
N ALA A 33 10.33 15.22 6.80
CA ALA A 33 10.87 15.17 5.45
C ALA A 33 10.21 14.07 4.60
N ALA A 34 10.17 14.27 3.29
CA ALA A 34 9.64 13.30 2.35
C ALA A 34 10.61 12.11 2.20
N ALA A 35 10.31 10.99 2.85
CA ALA A 35 11.16 9.80 2.82
C ALA A 35 10.88 8.93 1.59
N TYR A 36 9.61 8.70 1.27
CA TYR A 36 9.22 7.89 0.11
C TYR A 36 8.11 8.54 -0.70
N VAL A 37 8.14 8.33 -2.01
CA VAL A 37 7.10 8.79 -2.93
C VAL A 37 6.56 7.60 -3.72
N ILE A 38 5.25 7.37 -3.60
CA ILE A 38 4.51 6.38 -4.38
C ILE A 38 3.79 7.14 -5.50
N SER A 39 4.18 6.90 -6.75
CA SER A 39 3.57 7.51 -7.93
C SER A 39 2.90 6.45 -8.79
N THR A 40 1.68 6.74 -9.24
CA THR A 40 0.96 5.93 -10.22
C THR A 40 0.40 6.89 -11.27
N PRO A 41 1.16 7.21 -12.34
CA PRO A 41 0.65 8.02 -13.43
C PRO A 41 -0.55 7.33 -14.08
N PHE A 42 -1.65 8.08 -14.23
CA PHE A 42 -2.80 7.60 -14.97
C PHE A 42 -2.47 7.60 -16.47
N ARG A 43 -2.56 6.44 -17.12
CA ARG A 43 -2.33 6.30 -18.57
C ARG A 43 -3.37 5.34 -19.16
N LEU A 44 -3.85 5.64 -20.37
CA LEU A 44 -4.62 4.70 -21.19
C LEU A 44 -3.65 3.61 -21.67
N GLY A 45 -3.82 2.39 -21.17
CA GLY A 45 -2.87 1.28 -21.32
C GLY A 45 -2.30 0.84 -19.96
N GLY A 46 -1.41 -0.16 -19.96
CA GLY A 46 -0.83 -0.71 -18.72
C GLY A 46 -0.40 0.38 -17.74
N THR A 47 -0.74 0.21 -16.46
CA THR A 47 -0.44 1.20 -15.41
C THR A 47 0.84 0.79 -14.70
N GLN A 48 1.70 1.75 -14.37
CA GLN A 48 2.90 1.49 -13.58
C GLN A 48 2.82 2.27 -12.28
N THR A 49 3.09 1.62 -11.16
CA THR A 49 3.33 2.26 -9.87
C THR A 49 4.81 2.21 -9.57
N THR A 50 5.41 3.36 -9.25
CA THR A 50 6.81 3.45 -8.82
C THR A 50 6.87 3.94 -7.38
N ILE A 51 7.77 3.34 -6.62
CA ILE A 51 8.05 3.72 -5.23
C ILE A 51 9.50 4.16 -5.20
N THR A 52 9.72 5.40 -4.78
CA THR A 52 11.03 6.05 -4.82
C THR A 52 11.43 6.55 -3.44
N GLN A 53 12.73 6.52 -3.17
CA GLN A 53 13.38 7.14 -2.02
C GLN A 53 14.38 8.16 -2.56
N GLY A 54 14.07 9.45 -2.43
CA GLY A 54 14.80 10.50 -3.15
C GLY A 54 14.80 10.24 -4.66
N ASN A 55 15.98 10.02 -5.25
CA ASN A 55 16.15 9.75 -6.68
C ASN A 55 16.26 8.25 -7.04
N ARG A 56 16.16 7.35 -6.06
CA ARG A 56 16.30 5.90 -6.26
C ARG A 56 14.92 5.24 -6.32
N VAL A 57 14.68 4.40 -7.33
CA VAL A 57 13.49 3.54 -7.40
C VAL A 57 13.75 2.31 -6.55
N ILE A 58 12.96 2.11 -5.50
CA ILE A 58 13.08 0.94 -4.60
C ILE A 58 12.11 -0.18 -4.99
N ALA A 59 11.00 0.17 -5.64
CA ALA A 59 10.06 -0.81 -6.16
C ALA A 59 9.24 -0.28 -7.33
N THR A 60 8.89 -1.18 -8.24
CA THR A 60 7.99 -0.92 -9.37
C THR A 60 6.93 -2.00 -9.45
N ILE A 61 5.67 -1.62 -9.61
CA ILE A 61 4.57 -2.55 -9.88
C ILE A 61 4.03 -2.22 -11.25
N GLN A 62 4.03 -3.19 -12.15
CA GLN A 62 3.50 -3.05 -13.49
C GLN A 62 2.18 -3.82 -13.61
N TRP A 63 1.11 -3.07 -13.75
CA TRP A 63 -0.25 -3.54 -13.93
C TRP A 63 -0.51 -3.73 -15.43
N ASN A 64 -0.54 -4.98 -15.86
CA ASN A 64 -0.69 -5.36 -17.25
C ASN A 64 -2.12 -5.82 -17.51
N ILE A 65 -2.69 -5.40 -18.65
CA ILE A 65 -4.05 -5.80 -19.05
C ILE A 65 -4.04 -7.21 -19.66
N LEU A 66 -3.13 -7.46 -20.60
CA LEU A 66 -3.07 -8.71 -21.38
C LEU A 66 -2.04 -9.71 -20.85
N LYS A 67 -1.20 -9.30 -19.90
CA LYS A 67 -0.11 -10.12 -19.35
C LYS A 67 -0.26 -10.22 -17.84
N SER A 68 0.51 -11.12 -17.23
CA SER A 68 0.58 -11.16 -15.77
C SER A 68 1.17 -9.85 -15.24
N ASP A 69 0.58 -9.34 -14.16
CA ASP A 69 1.17 -8.22 -13.43
C ASP A 69 2.54 -8.62 -12.88
N THR A 70 3.48 -7.70 -12.92
CA THR A 70 4.84 -7.90 -12.43
C THR A 70 5.18 -6.90 -11.33
N VAL A 71 6.09 -7.30 -10.47
CA VAL A 71 6.63 -6.48 -9.40
C VAL A 71 8.15 -6.60 -9.42
N THR A 72 8.82 -5.46 -9.28
CA THR A 72 10.27 -5.35 -9.13
C THR A 72 10.54 -4.76 -7.76
N ILE A 73 11.23 -5.50 -6.89
CA ILE A 73 11.70 -5.08 -5.56
C ILE A 73 13.14 -5.58 -5.45
N ASP A 74 14.05 -4.75 -4.95
CA ASP A 74 15.48 -5.08 -4.83
C ASP A 74 16.08 -5.59 -6.16
N ASP A 75 15.80 -4.87 -7.26
CA ASP A 75 16.21 -5.20 -8.64
C ASP A 75 15.71 -6.56 -9.19
N ARG A 76 14.89 -7.30 -8.43
CA ARG A 76 14.32 -8.57 -8.86
C ARG A 76 12.93 -8.38 -9.41
N THR A 77 12.76 -8.60 -10.72
CA THR A 77 11.44 -8.66 -11.35
C THR A 77 10.85 -10.06 -11.21
N SER A 78 9.63 -10.16 -10.70
CA SER A 78 8.86 -11.40 -10.62
C SER A 78 7.40 -11.14 -10.99
N THR A 79 6.64 -12.17 -11.33
CA THR A 79 5.18 -12.00 -11.42
C THR A 79 4.59 -11.79 -10.03
N ILE A 80 3.47 -11.08 -9.92
CA ILE A 80 2.80 -10.87 -8.63
C ILE A 80 2.35 -12.20 -7.98
N LYS A 81 2.04 -13.22 -8.80
CA LYS A 81 1.70 -14.56 -8.30
C LYS A 81 2.89 -15.25 -7.63
N GLU A 82 4.10 -15.06 -8.16
CA GLU A 82 5.34 -15.63 -7.62
C GLU A 82 5.89 -14.84 -6.43
N ALA A 83 5.89 -13.50 -6.52
CA ALA A 83 6.37 -12.65 -5.44
C ALA A 83 5.41 -12.63 -4.23
N PHE A 84 4.11 -12.75 -4.49
CA PHE A 84 3.06 -12.68 -3.49
C PHE A 84 2.07 -13.86 -3.60
N PRO A 85 2.54 -15.12 -3.38
CA PRO A 85 1.70 -16.29 -3.47
C PRO A 85 0.49 -16.21 -2.53
N LYS A 86 -0.66 -16.66 -3.04
CA LYS A 86 -1.84 -16.92 -2.23
C LYS A 86 -1.69 -18.29 -1.57
N LEU A 87 -1.83 -18.36 -0.25
CA LEU A 87 -1.76 -19.63 0.49
C LEU A 87 -2.99 -20.52 0.25
N LYS A 88 -4.16 -19.92 -0.02
CA LYS A 88 -5.41 -20.62 -0.32
C LYS A 88 -6.15 -19.87 -1.42
N LEU A 89 -6.93 -20.57 -2.24
CA LEU A 89 -7.66 -20.00 -3.38
C LEU A 89 -8.54 -18.80 -2.99
N LEU A 90 -9.16 -18.87 -1.79
CA LEU A 90 -10.04 -17.84 -1.23
C LEU A 90 -9.34 -16.91 -0.21
N SER A 91 -8.03 -17.08 0.02
CA SER A 91 -7.34 -16.20 0.97
C SER A 91 -7.06 -14.84 0.33
N THR A 92 -7.43 -13.78 1.04
CA THR A 92 -7.02 -12.40 0.73
C THR A 92 -5.61 -12.08 1.21
N SER A 93 -5.02 -12.95 2.04
CA SER A 93 -3.66 -12.81 2.53
C SER A 93 -2.68 -13.33 1.49
N ARG A 94 -1.64 -12.55 1.24
CA ARG A 94 -0.49 -12.94 0.43
C ARG A 94 0.77 -12.91 1.29
N THR A 95 1.66 -13.87 1.06
CA THR A 95 2.97 -13.93 1.71
C THR A 95 4.01 -13.40 0.76
N TYR A 96 4.93 -12.58 1.23
CA TYR A 96 6.12 -12.17 0.50
C TYR A 96 7.33 -12.92 1.04
N THR A 97 8.30 -13.22 0.19
CA THR A 97 9.59 -13.82 0.56
C THR A 97 10.72 -12.89 0.12
N THR A 98 11.55 -12.46 1.05
CA THR A 98 12.71 -11.60 0.79
C THR A 98 13.83 -12.39 0.08
N LEU A 99 14.88 -11.68 -0.35
CA LEU A 99 16.10 -12.31 -0.86
C LEU A 99 16.82 -13.15 0.21
N SER A 100 16.73 -12.75 1.49
CA SER A 100 17.24 -13.50 2.64
C SER A 100 16.42 -14.76 2.96
N GLY A 101 15.27 -14.97 2.29
CA GLY A 101 14.37 -16.09 2.54
C GLY A 101 13.36 -15.86 3.67
N GLU A 102 13.38 -14.70 4.29
CA GLU A 102 12.41 -14.31 5.34
C GLU A 102 11.04 -14.08 4.73
N ARG A 103 9.99 -14.47 5.47
CA ARG A 103 8.63 -14.36 4.97
C ARG A 103 7.77 -13.52 5.87
N PHE A 104 6.94 -12.69 5.25
CA PHE A 104 5.95 -11.90 5.96
C PHE A 104 4.67 -11.77 5.16
N LYS A 105 3.59 -11.41 5.84
CA LYS A 105 2.28 -11.22 5.22
C LYS A 105 1.56 -10.02 5.82
N TRP A 106 0.84 -9.30 4.97
CA TRP A 106 -0.05 -8.22 5.39
C TRP A 106 -1.46 -8.78 5.65
N LYS A 107 -1.97 -8.59 6.87
CA LYS A 107 -3.32 -9.02 7.30
C LYS A 107 -4.17 -7.83 7.73
N GLY A 108 -5.49 -8.01 7.68
CA GLY A 108 -6.49 -7.01 8.09
C GLY A 108 -7.05 -6.20 6.92
N THR A 109 -8.02 -5.33 7.25
CA THR A 109 -8.73 -4.45 6.30
C THR A 109 -8.72 -3.00 6.79
N SER A 110 -9.23 -2.74 7.99
CA SER A 110 -9.21 -1.42 8.64
C SER A 110 -7.87 -1.07 9.27
N ARG A 111 -7.15 -2.08 9.75
CA ARG A 111 -5.79 -1.99 10.27
C ARG A 111 -4.94 -3.05 9.57
N LEU A 112 -4.02 -2.61 8.73
CA LEU A 112 -3.12 -3.54 8.02
C LEU A 112 -1.92 -3.80 8.92
N CYS A 113 -1.72 -5.05 9.33
CA CYS A 113 -0.54 -5.47 10.08
C CYS A 113 0.34 -6.34 9.19
N CYS A 114 1.60 -5.98 9.06
CA CYS A 114 2.62 -6.88 8.52
C CYS A 114 3.12 -7.77 9.65
N VAL A 115 3.08 -9.08 9.44
CA VAL A 115 3.57 -10.07 10.42
C VAL A 115 4.57 -11.00 9.77
N SER A 116 5.65 -11.32 10.48
CA SER A 116 6.55 -12.41 10.11
C SER A 116 5.77 -13.73 10.12
N VAL A 117 6.04 -14.60 9.16
CA VAL A 117 5.43 -15.93 9.08
C VAL A 117 6.06 -16.87 10.11
N GLU A 118 7.37 -16.77 10.28
CA GLU A 118 8.19 -17.62 11.15
C GLU A 118 7.97 -17.28 12.63
N THR A 119 8.22 -16.02 13.02
CA THR A 119 8.16 -15.61 14.43
C THR A 119 6.77 -15.24 14.88
N ARG A 120 5.85 -14.99 13.94
CA ARG A 120 4.51 -14.40 14.17
C ARG A 120 4.56 -12.99 14.79
N GLY A 121 5.75 -12.39 14.90
CA GLY A 121 5.95 -11.02 15.36
C GLY A 121 5.37 -10.00 14.37
N THR A 122 4.95 -8.86 14.89
CA THR A 122 4.49 -7.74 14.05
C THR A 122 5.70 -6.94 13.58
N LEU A 123 5.79 -6.67 12.29
CA LEU A 123 6.89 -5.90 11.68
C LEU A 123 6.47 -4.47 11.35
N ALA A 124 5.20 -4.29 10.95
CA ALA A 124 4.66 -2.98 10.63
C ALA A 124 3.15 -2.93 10.86
N ILE A 125 2.62 -1.74 11.12
CA ILE A 125 1.21 -1.48 11.35
C ILE A 125 0.81 -0.22 10.60
N TYR A 126 -0.14 -0.35 9.68
CA TYR A 126 -0.83 0.76 9.07
C TYR A 126 -2.23 0.91 9.64
N GLU A 127 -2.51 2.11 10.16
CA GLU A 127 -3.81 2.47 10.71
C GLU A 127 -4.58 3.34 9.74
N ARG A 128 -5.68 2.79 9.19
CA ARG A 128 -6.66 3.58 8.43
C ARG A 128 -7.61 4.23 9.43
N SER A 129 -7.77 5.55 9.38
CA SER A 129 -8.82 6.22 10.15
C SER A 129 -10.19 5.87 9.58
N VAL A 130 -10.95 5.04 10.29
CA VAL A 130 -12.31 4.60 9.88
C VAL A 130 -13.34 5.73 10.05
N PHE A 131 -13.05 6.73 10.87
CA PHE A 131 -13.92 7.89 11.14
C PHE A 131 -13.41 9.19 10.52
N SER A 132 -12.82 9.12 9.32
CA SER A 132 -12.27 10.29 8.60
C SER A 132 -13.28 11.42 8.39
N ARG A 133 -14.60 11.12 8.39
CA ARG A 133 -15.67 12.12 8.25
C ARG A 133 -15.78 13.06 9.45
N VAL A 134 -15.44 12.62 10.66
CA VAL A 134 -15.60 13.41 11.89
C VAL A 134 -14.27 13.99 12.36
N ARG A 135 -13.15 13.28 12.15
CA ARG A 135 -11.82 13.77 12.51
C ARG A 135 -10.82 13.46 11.39
N ARG A 136 -10.13 14.50 10.91
CA ARG A 136 -9.01 14.39 9.97
C ARG A 136 -7.78 13.80 10.69
N LYS A 137 -7.84 12.53 11.09
CA LYS A 137 -6.68 11.81 11.63
C LYS A 137 -5.74 11.49 10.46
N PRO A 138 -4.42 11.77 10.58
CA PRO A 138 -3.47 11.40 9.54
C PRO A 138 -3.43 9.88 9.37
N TYR A 139 -3.13 9.45 8.14
CA TYR A 139 -2.86 8.05 7.83
C TYR A 139 -1.42 7.75 8.21
N VAL A 140 -1.21 6.71 9.01
CA VAL A 140 0.08 6.44 9.63
C VAL A 140 0.48 4.99 9.38
N LEU A 141 1.72 4.81 8.92
CA LEU A 141 2.42 3.54 8.85
C LEU A 141 3.53 3.55 9.91
N ASN A 142 3.47 2.64 10.86
CA ASN A 142 4.51 2.45 11.87
C ASN A 142 5.30 1.19 11.54
N ILE A 143 6.63 1.29 11.50
CA ILE A 143 7.55 0.17 11.31
C ILE A 143 8.25 -0.07 12.65
N LEU A 144 8.37 -1.34 13.04
CA LEU A 144 9.04 -1.70 14.29
C LEU A 144 10.57 -1.63 14.11
N PRO A 145 11.34 -1.22 15.13
CA PRO A 145 12.80 -1.09 15.06
C PRO A 145 13.48 -2.42 14.69
N ASP A 146 12.94 -3.52 15.19
CA ASP A 146 13.39 -4.88 14.86
C ASP A 146 13.19 -5.24 13.37
N ALA A 147 12.56 -4.37 12.58
CA ALA A 147 12.29 -4.54 11.16
C ALA A 147 12.88 -3.41 10.28
N ASP A 148 13.77 -2.56 10.83
CA ASP A 148 14.37 -1.44 10.10
C ASP A 148 15.17 -1.90 8.88
N TYR A 149 15.83 -3.05 8.97
CA TYR A 149 16.56 -3.65 7.83
C TYR A 149 15.63 -4.10 6.69
N LEU A 150 14.31 -4.17 6.92
CA LEU A 150 13.29 -4.52 5.92
C LEU A 150 12.50 -3.30 5.43
N ILE A 151 12.91 -2.08 5.77
CA ILE A 151 12.08 -0.88 5.59
C ILE A 151 11.60 -0.70 4.14
N GLU A 152 12.50 -0.74 3.15
CA GLU A 152 12.17 -0.57 1.73
C GLU A 152 11.19 -1.65 1.25
N VAL A 153 11.45 -2.89 1.66
CA VAL A 153 10.64 -4.07 1.35
C VAL A 153 9.25 -3.97 2.00
N LEU A 154 9.15 -3.46 3.23
CA LEU A 154 7.88 -3.23 3.93
C LEU A 154 7.09 -2.11 3.27
N ILE A 155 7.73 -1.00 2.86
CA ILE A 155 7.07 0.07 2.10
C ILE A 155 6.53 -0.48 0.76
N GLY A 156 7.33 -1.26 0.03
CA GLY A 156 6.92 -1.90 -1.22
C GLY A 156 5.72 -2.83 -1.04
N GLY A 157 5.79 -3.71 -0.04
CA GLY A 157 4.70 -4.64 0.29
C GLY A 157 3.43 -3.93 0.76
N PHE A 158 3.56 -2.86 1.55
CA PHE A 158 2.44 -2.01 1.97
C PHE A 158 1.72 -1.41 0.76
N ALA A 159 2.46 -0.76 -0.13
CA ALA A 159 1.91 -0.13 -1.32
C ALA A 159 1.19 -1.15 -2.21
N PHE A 160 1.82 -2.31 -2.46
CA PHE A 160 1.21 -3.40 -3.22
C PHE A 160 -0.09 -3.90 -2.58
N ARG A 161 -0.08 -4.20 -1.27
CA ARG A 161 -1.26 -4.70 -0.55
C ARG A 161 -2.41 -3.71 -0.62
N TRP A 162 -2.10 -2.43 -0.45
CA TRP A 162 -3.08 -1.36 -0.45
C TRP A 162 -3.70 -1.18 -1.84
N LEU A 163 -2.88 -1.09 -2.89
CA LEU A 163 -3.34 -1.01 -4.28
C LEU A 163 -4.18 -2.23 -4.68
N SER A 164 -3.73 -3.43 -4.31
CA SER A 164 -4.48 -4.67 -4.55
C SER A 164 -5.85 -4.68 -3.88
N SER A 165 -5.98 -4.04 -2.71
CA SER A 165 -7.28 -3.93 -2.03
C SER A 165 -8.25 -3.06 -2.82
N ILE A 166 -7.77 -1.92 -3.33
CA ILE A 166 -8.60 -1.01 -4.14
C ILE A 166 -9.02 -1.71 -5.43
N GLN A 167 -8.10 -2.43 -6.08
CA GLN A 167 -8.42 -3.14 -7.31
C GLN A 167 -9.48 -4.24 -7.07
N ALA A 168 -9.38 -4.99 -5.97
CA ALA A 168 -10.37 -6.01 -5.61
C ALA A 168 -11.77 -5.42 -5.34
N ASP A 169 -11.83 -4.23 -4.74
CA ASP A 169 -13.09 -3.50 -4.50
C ASP A 169 -13.69 -2.98 -5.81
N LEU A 170 -12.85 -2.60 -6.79
CA LEU A 170 -13.30 -2.15 -8.11
C LEU A 170 -13.83 -3.31 -8.98
N THR A 171 -13.23 -4.50 -8.90
CA THR A 171 -13.65 -5.67 -9.70
C THR A 171 -14.85 -6.42 -9.08
N GLY A 172 -15.50 -5.86 -8.07
CA GLY A 172 -16.72 -6.42 -7.47
C GLY A 172 -16.57 -7.78 -6.80
N HIS A 173 -15.32 -8.23 -6.56
CA HIS A 173 -15.06 -9.54 -5.93
C HIS A 173 -15.12 -9.48 -4.41
N SER A 174 -15.07 -8.29 -3.80
CA SER A 174 -15.43 -8.10 -2.40
C SER A 174 -16.90 -7.70 -2.32
N GLY A 175 -17.75 -8.53 -1.71
CA GLY A 175 -19.18 -8.25 -1.49
C GLY A 175 -19.46 -7.07 -0.53
N GLY A 176 -18.54 -6.10 -0.39
CA GLY A 176 -18.62 -4.94 0.47
C GLY A 176 -18.80 -3.66 -0.33
N VAL A 177 -20.04 -3.29 -0.65
CA VAL A 177 -20.44 -2.15 -1.49
C VAL A 177 -20.05 -0.76 -0.93
N TYR A 178 -19.50 -0.68 0.29
CA TYR A 178 -19.34 0.59 1.02
C TYR A 178 -18.01 1.32 0.85
N ASP A 179 -16.94 0.69 0.33
CA ASP A 179 -15.60 1.31 0.36
C ASP A 179 -15.22 2.06 -0.94
N VAL A 180 -15.83 1.72 -2.08
CA VAL A 180 -15.52 2.33 -3.39
C VAL A 180 -15.91 3.81 -3.44
N TYR A 181 -17.01 4.20 -2.80
CA TYR A 181 -17.48 5.59 -2.83
C TYR A 181 -16.63 6.56 -1.99
N SER A 182 -15.96 6.08 -0.93
CA SER A 182 -15.06 6.94 -0.13
C SER A 182 -13.73 7.21 -0.84
N TYR A 183 -13.28 6.35 -1.75
CA TYR A 183 -12.10 6.61 -2.58
C TYR A 183 -12.36 7.64 -3.69
N MET A 184 -13.57 7.66 -4.24
CA MET A 184 -13.93 8.58 -5.32
C MET A 184 -14.45 9.95 -4.82
N GLY A 185 -14.96 10.03 -3.59
CA GLY A 185 -15.60 11.24 -3.05
C GLY A 185 -14.67 12.44 -2.78
N HIS A 186 -13.35 12.30 -2.91
CA HIS A 186 -12.39 13.37 -2.68
C HIS A 186 -11.86 14.06 -3.95
N ARG A 187 -12.27 13.63 -5.15
CA ARG A 187 -12.06 14.40 -6.39
C ARG A 187 -13.29 15.27 -6.64
N GLY A 188 -13.09 16.58 -6.67
CA GLY A 188 -14.15 17.54 -6.99
C GLY A 188 -14.85 17.18 -8.30
N LYS A 189 -16.19 17.29 -8.30
CA LYS A 189 -17.12 17.19 -9.44
C LYS A 189 -16.59 16.40 -10.66
N GLU A 190 -16.16 15.16 -10.46
CA GLU A 190 -15.97 14.24 -11.58
C GLU A 190 -17.38 13.92 -12.11
N SER A 191 -17.62 14.21 -13.38
CA SER A 191 -18.95 14.05 -13.98
C SER A 191 -19.40 12.59 -13.90
N GLU A 192 -20.70 12.35 -13.76
CA GLU A 192 -21.27 10.99 -13.83
C GLU A 192 -20.83 10.26 -15.11
N LYS A 193 -20.58 10.98 -16.21
CA LYS A 193 -19.97 10.44 -17.44
C LYS A 193 -18.56 9.87 -17.23
N GLN A 194 -17.71 10.53 -16.44
CA GLN A 194 -16.39 9.99 -16.13
C GLN A 194 -16.52 8.72 -15.28
N LYS A 195 -17.39 8.70 -14.26
CA LYS A 195 -17.65 7.50 -13.45
C LYS A 195 -18.22 6.34 -14.28
N ALA A 196 -19.10 6.63 -15.23
CA ALA A 196 -19.63 5.64 -16.15
C ALA A 196 -18.55 5.12 -17.11
N ASN A 197 -17.67 5.98 -17.63
CA ASN A 197 -16.52 5.56 -18.42
C ASN A 197 -15.54 4.72 -17.60
N TRP A 198 -15.33 5.03 -16.32
CA TRP A 198 -14.54 4.19 -15.42
C TRP A 198 -15.17 2.80 -15.31
N ARG A 199 -16.49 2.70 -15.06
CA ARG A 199 -17.20 1.43 -14.95
C ARG A 199 -17.18 0.64 -16.25
N HIS A 200 -17.46 1.28 -17.38
CA HIS A 200 -17.47 0.64 -18.69
C HIS A 200 -16.09 0.13 -19.08
N TRP A 201 -15.07 0.98 -18.93
CA TRP A 201 -13.69 0.61 -19.20
C TRP A 201 -13.20 -0.51 -18.26
N PHE A 202 -13.59 -0.53 -16.98
CA PHE A 202 -13.26 -1.65 -16.09
C PHE A 202 -14.02 -2.95 -16.42
N CYS A 203 -15.29 -2.85 -16.84
CA CYS A 203 -16.11 -4.03 -17.19
C CYS A 203 -15.71 -4.68 -18.52
N GLU A 204 -15.34 -3.90 -19.54
CA GLU A 204 -14.91 -4.43 -20.85
C GLU A 204 -13.57 -5.18 -20.80
N GLN A 205 -12.79 -4.99 -19.74
CA GLN A 205 -11.44 -5.56 -19.62
C GLN A 205 -11.39 -6.85 -18.79
N TRP A 206 -12.54 -7.30 -18.27
CA TRP A 206 -12.65 -8.46 -17.36
C TRP A 206 -13.76 -9.46 -17.72
N ASN A 207 -14.33 -9.35 -18.93
CA ASN A 207 -15.00 -10.44 -19.66
C ASN A 207 -14.04 -11.02 -20.70
#